data_AF-A0A062U389-F1
#
_entry.id   AF-A0A062U389-F1
#
_cell.length_a   1.000
_cell.length_b   1.000
_cell.length_c   1.000
_cell.angle_alpha   90.00
_cell.angle_beta   90.00
_cell.angle_gamma   90.00
#
_symmetry.space_group_name_H-M   'P 1'
#
loop_
_entity.id
_entity.type
_entity.pdbx_description
1 polymer ?
#
loop_
_entity_poly.entity_id
_entity_poly.type
_entity_poly.pdbx_seq_one_letter_code
_entity_poly.pdbx_strand_id
1 'polypeptide(L)'
;GKVLSPSRKREAVDHVVETLGATERRACRVIGQHRSTQRKPRVPRQDEDVLTAAIIALAERFGRYGYRRITALLRQDGWHVNEKRVYRIWRREGLKVPMKQPKRGRLWLNDGSCIRLRPTHKGMCGRMTSSRTARMTARCSVCCVS
;
A
#
# COMPACT_ATOMS: atom_id res chain seq x y z
N GLY A 1 -12.23 12.20 -29.64
CA GLY A 1 -11.50 11.43 -28.61
C GLY A 1 -12.48 10.89 -27.59
N LYS A 2 -12.25 9.69 -27.02
CA LYS A 2 -13.13 9.14 -25.96
C LYS A 2 -12.83 9.86 -24.64
N VAL A 3 -13.79 10.67 -24.18
CA VAL A 3 -13.67 11.51 -22.97
C VAL A 3 -13.74 10.67 -21.68
N LEU A 4 -14.32 9.47 -21.73
CA LEU A 4 -14.52 8.61 -20.57
C LEU A 4 -14.18 7.14 -20.88
N SER A 5 -13.59 6.46 -19.90
CA SER A 5 -13.37 5.02 -19.95
C SER A 5 -14.72 4.27 -19.92
N PRO A 6 -14.82 3.05 -20.49
CA PRO A 6 -16.05 2.26 -20.43
C PRO A 6 -16.54 2.00 -18.99
N SER A 7 -15.64 1.97 -18.00
CA SER A 7 -16.03 1.85 -16.59
C SER A 7 -16.75 3.09 -16.07
N ARG A 8 -16.15 4.27 -16.29
CA ARG A 8 -16.75 5.54 -15.86
C ARG A 8 -18.06 5.84 -16.56
N LYS A 9 -18.24 5.39 -17.82
CA LYS A 9 -19.52 5.49 -18.51
C LYS A 9 -20.62 4.69 -17.83
N ARG A 10 -20.31 3.49 -17.33
CA ARG A 10 -21.29 2.67 -16.59
C ARG A 10 -21.68 3.34 -15.28
N GLU A 11 -20.68 3.77 -14.51
CA GLU A 11 -20.87 4.50 -13.25
C GLU A 11 -21.70 5.78 -13.44
N ALA A 12 -21.46 6.52 -14.52
CA ALA A 12 -22.25 7.71 -14.85
C ALA A 12 -23.70 7.37 -15.20
N VAL A 13 -23.97 6.25 -15.87
CA VAL A 13 -25.34 5.80 -16.16
C VAL A 13 -26.06 5.46 -14.87
N ASP A 14 -25.41 4.70 -13.99
CA ASP A 14 -25.98 4.29 -12.71
C ASP A 14 -26.28 5.52 -11.84
N HIS A 15 -25.34 6.47 -11.77
CA HIS A 15 -25.50 7.72 -11.03
C HIS A 15 -26.67 8.58 -11.55
N VAL A 16 -26.86 8.67 -12.88
CA VAL A 16 -27.97 9.42 -13.49
C VAL A 16 -29.31 8.76 -13.20
N VAL A 17 -29.37 7.43 -13.23
CA VAL A 17 -30.58 6.67 -12.88
C VAL A 17 -30.95 6.89 -11.42
N GLU A 18 -29.98 6.79 -10.51
CA GLU A 18 -30.18 6.99 -9.07
C GLU A 18 -30.54 8.44 -8.71
N THR A 19 -29.84 9.43 -9.28
CA THR A 19 -29.99 10.84 -8.89
C THR A 19 -31.20 11.50 -9.53
N LEU A 20 -31.51 11.17 -10.78
CA LEU A 20 -32.56 11.83 -11.56
C LEU A 20 -33.81 10.96 -11.76
N GLY A 21 -33.84 9.75 -11.21
CA GLY A 21 -34.93 8.78 -11.42
C GLY A 21 -35.14 8.43 -12.91
N ALA A 22 -34.11 8.66 -13.73
CA ALA A 22 -34.22 8.48 -15.17
C ALA A 22 -34.24 7.00 -15.54
N THR A 23 -34.99 6.64 -16.58
CA THR A 23 -34.93 5.26 -17.10
C THR A 23 -33.54 4.95 -17.66
N GLU A 24 -33.08 3.71 -17.47
CA GLU A 24 -31.79 3.20 -18.00
C GLU A 24 -31.61 3.56 -19.49
N ARG A 25 -32.71 3.51 -20.28
CA ARG A 25 -32.72 3.88 -21.70
C ARG A 25 -32.37 5.34 -21.94
N ARG A 26 -32.94 6.26 -21.15
CA ARG A 26 -32.70 7.70 -21.27
C ARG A 26 -31.27 8.03 -20.83
N ALA A 27 -30.82 7.45 -19.72
CA ALA A 27 -29.45 7.61 -19.22
C ALA A 27 -28.40 7.13 -20.23
N CYS A 28 -28.57 5.93 -20.78
CA CYS A 28 -27.67 5.36 -21.80
C CYS A 28 -27.61 6.22 -23.08
N ARG A 29 -28.74 6.79 -23.52
CA ARG A 29 -28.80 7.66 -24.71
C ARG A 29 -28.03 8.96 -24.50
N VAL A 30 -28.19 9.60 -23.34
CA VAL A 30 -27.52 10.87 -23.00
C VAL A 30 -26.01 10.68 -22.87
N ILE A 31 -25.56 9.58 -22.24
CA ILE A 31 -24.13 9.29 -22.01
C ILE A 31 -23.46 8.67 -23.26
N GLY A 32 -24.25 8.24 -24.25
CA GLY A 32 -23.76 7.56 -25.45
C GLY A 32 -23.14 6.19 -25.11
N GLN A 33 -23.80 5.43 -24.24
CA GLN A 33 -23.42 4.07 -23.84
C GLN A 33 -24.42 3.08 -24.44
N HIS A 34 -23.93 2.00 -25.07
CA HIS A 34 -24.84 0.98 -25.62
C HIS A 34 -25.46 0.13 -24.50
N ARG A 35 -26.77 -0.07 -24.56
CA ARG A 35 -27.57 -0.80 -23.55
C ARG A 35 -27.07 -2.20 -23.24
N SER A 36 -26.60 -2.95 -24.25
CA SER A 36 -26.10 -4.32 -24.02
C SER A 36 -24.82 -4.31 -23.18
N THR A 37 -24.03 -3.24 -23.29
CA THR A 37 -22.83 -3.06 -22.51
C THR A 37 -23.15 -2.64 -21.08
N GLN A 38 -24.23 -1.89 -20.82
CA GLN A 38 -24.67 -1.58 -19.45
C GLN A 38 -25.17 -2.85 -18.73
N ARG A 39 -26.04 -3.62 -19.39
CA ARG A 39 -26.66 -4.82 -18.83
C ARG A 39 -25.70 -5.98 -18.59
N LYS A 40 -24.55 -6.02 -19.26
CA LYS A 40 -23.57 -7.09 -19.08
C LYS A 40 -22.92 -6.97 -17.69
N PRO A 41 -23.21 -7.88 -16.74
CA PRO A 41 -22.63 -7.81 -15.41
C PRO A 41 -21.11 -7.89 -15.50
N ARG A 42 -20.42 -7.13 -14.65
CA ARG A 42 -19.00 -7.39 -14.39
C ARG A 42 -18.96 -8.66 -13.57
N VAL A 43 -18.40 -9.72 -14.12
CA VAL A 43 -18.11 -10.93 -13.34
C VAL A 43 -16.74 -10.72 -12.73
N PRO A 44 -16.63 -10.37 -11.43
CA PRO A 44 -15.35 -10.48 -10.74
C PRO A 44 -14.92 -11.95 -10.77
N ARG A 45 -13.63 -12.20 -10.92
CA ARG A 45 -13.12 -13.56 -10.76
C ARG A 45 -13.18 -13.89 -9.27
N GLN A 46 -13.86 -14.97 -8.90
CA GLN A 46 -13.99 -15.41 -7.50
C GLN A 46 -12.61 -15.62 -6.84
N ASP A 47 -11.59 -15.96 -7.62
CA ASP A 47 -10.21 -16.10 -7.14
C ASP A 47 -9.53 -14.77 -6.74
N GLU A 48 -10.14 -13.61 -7.02
CA GLU A 48 -9.55 -12.32 -6.63
C GLU A 48 -9.60 -12.11 -5.12
N ASP A 49 -10.65 -12.55 -4.44
CA ASP A 49 -10.81 -12.32 -3.01
C ASP A 49 -9.81 -13.17 -2.22
N VAL A 50 -9.67 -14.45 -2.58
CA VAL A 50 -8.69 -15.37 -1.97
C VAL A 50 -7.26 -14.89 -2.21
N LEU A 51 -6.96 -14.43 -3.43
CA LEU A 51 -5.64 -13.87 -3.76
C LEU A 51 -5.36 -12.59 -2.97
N THR A 52 -6.37 -11.73 -2.78
CA THR A 52 -6.23 -10.48 -2.04
C THR A 52 -5.94 -10.76 -0.56
N ALA A 53 -6.66 -11.70 0.05
CA ALA A 53 -6.40 -12.15 1.41
C ALA A 53 -4.98 -12.71 1.59
N ALA A 54 -4.51 -13.53 0.64
CA ALA A 54 -3.15 -14.06 0.66
C ALA A 54 -2.08 -12.96 0.52
N ILE A 55 -2.31 -11.96 -0.33
CA ILE A 55 -1.41 -10.80 -0.49
C ILE A 55 -1.32 -10.00 0.81
N ILE A 56 -2.47 -9.73 1.46
CA ILE A 56 -2.52 -8.98 2.72
C ILE A 56 -1.78 -9.74 3.81
N ALA A 57 -2.05 -11.05 3.98
CA ALA A 57 -1.37 -11.88 4.98
C ALA A 57 0.16 -11.88 4.79
N LEU A 58 0.64 -11.96 3.54
CA LEU A 58 2.07 -11.89 3.23
C LEU A 58 2.64 -10.48 3.46
N ALA A 59 1.88 -9.42 3.17
CA ALA A 59 2.31 -8.04 3.39
C ALA A 59 2.42 -7.71 4.89
N GLU A 60 1.49 -8.19 5.71
CA GLU A 60 1.53 -8.07 7.17
C GLU A 60 2.72 -8.82 7.76
N ARG A 61 2.96 -10.06 7.30
CA ARG A 61 4.11 -10.86 7.73
C ARG A 61 5.44 -10.25 7.31
N PHE A 62 5.50 -9.65 6.11
CA PHE A 62 6.71 -9.11 5.52
C PHE A 62 6.55 -7.63 5.18
N GLY A 63 6.39 -6.77 6.19
CA GLY A 63 6.13 -5.33 6.00
C GLY A 63 7.19 -4.52 5.23
N ARG A 64 8.37 -5.09 4.92
CA ARG A 64 9.39 -4.44 4.05
C ARG A 64 9.32 -4.89 2.58
N TYR A 65 8.51 -5.89 2.27
CA TYR A 65 8.44 -6.47 0.94
C TYR A 65 7.45 -5.68 0.09
N GLY A 66 7.86 -5.38 -1.14
CA GLY A 66 6.97 -4.81 -2.15
C GLY A 66 6.30 -5.90 -2.98
N TYR A 67 5.33 -5.49 -3.79
CA TYR A 67 4.53 -6.38 -4.63
C TYR A 67 5.38 -7.34 -5.50
N ARG A 68 6.58 -6.94 -5.95
CA ARG A 68 7.49 -7.80 -6.74
C ARG A 68 7.96 -9.03 -5.94
N ARG A 69 8.30 -8.81 -4.66
CA ARG A 69 8.79 -9.87 -3.77
C ARG A 69 7.66 -10.76 -3.28
N ILE A 70 6.50 -10.15 -2.99
CA ILE A 70 5.26 -10.88 -2.68
C ILE A 70 4.85 -11.77 -3.86
N THR A 71 4.96 -11.28 -5.10
CA THR A 71 4.67 -12.09 -6.31
C THR A 71 5.57 -13.32 -6.40
N ALA A 72 6.84 -13.21 -6.01
CA ALA A 72 7.75 -14.36 -5.99
C ALA A 72 7.37 -15.38 -4.92
N LEU A 73 6.99 -14.92 -3.71
CA LEU A 73 6.51 -15.80 -2.64
C LEU A 73 5.23 -16.53 -3.05
N LEU A 74 4.27 -15.81 -3.63
CA LEU A 74 3.04 -16.42 -4.15
C LEU A 74 3.33 -17.52 -5.18
N ARG A 75 4.30 -17.31 -6.07
CA ARG A 75 4.72 -18.34 -7.03
C ARG A 75 5.37 -19.55 -6.37
N GLN A 76 6.13 -19.35 -5.30
CA GLN A 76 6.69 -20.45 -4.50
C GLN A 76 5.60 -21.25 -3.79
N ASP A 77 4.53 -20.57 -3.35
CA ASP A 77 3.33 -21.17 -2.78
C ASP A 77 2.40 -21.80 -3.84
N GLY A 78 2.85 -21.92 -5.10
CA GLY A 78 2.11 -22.58 -6.19
C GLY A 78 1.13 -21.69 -6.96
N TRP A 79 1.03 -20.39 -6.63
CA TRP A 79 0.10 -19.47 -7.28
C TRP A 79 0.61 -19.03 -8.66
N HIS A 80 -0.19 -19.28 -9.69
CA HIS A 80 0.09 -18.86 -11.07
C HIS A 80 -0.43 -17.44 -11.33
N VAL A 81 0.20 -16.45 -10.68
CA VAL A 81 -0.22 -15.03 -10.78
C VAL A 81 0.78 -14.15 -11.54
N ASN A 82 0.22 -13.23 -12.33
CA ASN A 82 0.98 -12.20 -13.03
C ASN A 82 1.30 -11.03 -12.08
N GLU A 83 2.53 -10.53 -12.13
CA GLU A 83 2.99 -9.36 -11.37
C GLU A 83 2.08 -8.14 -11.58
N LYS A 84 1.55 -7.92 -12.80
CA LYS A 84 0.60 -6.82 -13.08
C LYS A 84 -0.74 -6.97 -12.35
N ARG A 85 -1.17 -8.21 -12.05
CA ARG A 85 -2.39 -8.47 -11.28
C ARG A 85 -2.15 -8.12 -9.81
N VAL A 86 -1.05 -8.62 -9.24
CA VAL A 86 -0.64 -8.31 -7.86
C VAL A 86 -0.46 -6.81 -7.67
N TYR A 87 0.19 -6.11 -8.60
CA TYR A 87 0.36 -4.65 -8.54
C TYR A 87 -0.98 -3.89 -8.50
N ARG A 88 -1.99 -4.33 -9.26
CA ARG A 88 -3.32 -3.70 -9.26
C ARG A 88 -4.04 -3.89 -7.93
N ILE A 89 -3.99 -5.09 -7.37
CA ILE A 89 -4.54 -5.38 -6.03
C ILE A 89 -3.79 -4.55 -4.98
N TRP A 90 -2.45 -4.56 -5.02
CA TRP A 90 -1.59 -3.79 -4.12
C TRP A 90 -1.92 -2.29 -4.09
N ARG A 91 -2.20 -1.69 -5.27
CA ARG A 91 -2.61 -0.29 -5.38
C ARG A 91 -4.03 -0.04 -4.89
N ARG A 92 -4.94 -1.01 -5.07
CA ARG A 92 -6.33 -0.95 -4.58
C ARG A 92 -6.40 -1.00 -3.06
N GLU A 93 -5.66 -1.93 -2.46
CA GLU A 93 -5.56 -2.10 -1.00
C GLU A 93 -4.72 -1.01 -0.30
N GLY A 94 -4.10 -0.10 -1.07
CA GLY A 94 -3.33 1.02 -0.50
C GLY A 94 -2.03 0.61 0.21
N LEU A 95 -1.55 -0.61 0.00
CA LEU A 95 -0.34 -1.13 0.63
C LEU A 95 0.87 -0.28 0.21
N LYS A 96 1.54 0.35 1.19
CA LYS A 96 2.77 1.12 0.96
C LYS A 96 3.93 0.46 1.67
N VAL A 97 5.00 0.22 0.91
CA VAL A 97 6.25 -0.26 1.50
C VAL A 97 6.88 0.90 2.28
N PRO A 98 7.19 0.74 3.57
CA PRO A 98 7.89 1.76 4.34
C PRO A 98 9.20 2.14 3.66
N MET A 99 9.51 3.43 3.62
CA MET A 99 10.76 3.91 3.02
C MET A 99 11.96 3.29 3.74
N LYS A 100 12.98 2.94 2.96
CA LYS A 100 14.23 2.44 3.52
C LYS A 100 14.82 3.55 4.39
N GLN A 101 15.03 3.23 5.67
CA GLN A 101 15.76 4.11 6.58
C GLN A 101 17.08 4.55 5.94
N PRO A 102 17.37 5.87 5.88
CA PRO A 102 18.59 6.36 5.27
C PRO A 102 19.80 5.76 5.97
N LYS A 103 20.89 5.54 5.22
CA LYS A 103 22.14 5.09 5.83
C LYS A 103 22.58 6.18 6.82
N ARG A 104 22.79 5.79 8.08
CA ARG A 104 23.29 6.70 9.11
C ARG A 104 24.65 7.27 8.65
N GLY A 105 24.79 8.59 8.70
CA GLY A 105 26.07 9.25 8.44
C GLY A 105 27.13 8.78 9.44
N ARG A 106 28.41 8.83 9.04
CA ARG A 106 29.51 8.62 10.00
C ARG A 106 29.42 9.74 11.05
N LEU A 107 29.30 9.36 12.32
CA LEU A 107 29.58 10.28 13.41
C LEU A 107 31.09 10.52 13.39
N TRP A 108 31.50 11.67 12.88
CA TRP A 108 32.84 12.18 13.14
C TRP A 108 32.83 12.68 14.57
N LEU A 109 33.51 11.97 15.47
CA LEU A 109 33.96 12.57 16.71
C LEU A 109 35.15 13.47 16.35
N ASN A 110 35.25 14.66 16.95
CA ASN A 110 36.31 15.65 16.68
C ASN A 110 37.73 15.15 17.06
N ASP A 111 37.85 13.92 17.56
CA ASP A 111 39.09 13.20 17.89
C ASP A 111 39.58 12.30 16.72
N GLY A 112 38.91 12.33 15.56
CA GLY A 112 39.26 11.52 14.40
C GLY A 112 38.83 10.06 14.49
N SER A 113 38.13 9.67 15.56
CA SER A 113 37.66 8.29 15.74
C SER A 113 36.31 8.07 15.04
N CYS A 114 36.24 7.01 14.22
CA CYS A 114 34.99 6.58 13.56
C CYS A 114 34.45 5.32 14.25
N ILE A 115 33.54 5.48 15.23
CA ILE A 115 32.94 4.34 15.94
C ILE A 115 31.64 3.89 15.25
N ARG A 116 31.60 2.64 14.77
CA ARG A 116 30.36 1.96 14.37
C ARG A 116 29.79 1.19 15.57
N LEU A 117 28.89 1.80 16.33
CA LEU A 117 28.15 1.06 17.36
C LEU A 117 27.27 0.00 16.68
N ARG A 118 27.56 -1.28 16.91
CA ARG A 118 26.75 -2.39 16.44
C ARG A 118 25.44 -2.42 17.25
N PRO A 119 24.27 -2.62 16.61
CA PRO A 119 23.03 -2.89 17.34
C PRO A 119 23.21 -4.15 18.19
N THR A 120 22.81 -4.10 19.45
CA THR A 120 22.89 -5.27 20.35
C THR A 120 21.78 -6.29 20.08
N HIS A 121 20.67 -5.88 19.45
CA HIS A 121 19.61 -6.79 18.98
C HIS A 121 18.92 -6.30 17.70
N LYS A 122 18.26 -7.23 16.99
CA LYS A 122 17.51 -6.95 15.75
C LYS A 122 16.32 -6.03 16.06
N GLY A 123 16.20 -4.91 15.35
CA GLY A 123 15.14 -3.91 15.55
C GLY A 123 15.51 -2.73 16.46
N MET A 124 16.63 -2.80 17.18
CA MET A 124 17.09 -1.69 18.02
C MET A 124 17.61 -0.53 17.18
N CYS A 125 17.02 0.66 17.35
CA CYS A 125 17.73 1.89 17.00
C CYS A 125 18.76 2.15 18.10
N GLY A 126 20.05 2.01 17.78
CA GLY A 126 21.13 2.28 18.75
C GLY A 126 20.91 3.65 19.40
N ARG A 127 20.69 3.66 20.72
CA ARG A 127 20.43 4.85 21.52
C ARG A 127 21.69 5.71 21.53
N MET A 128 21.54 7.01 21.25
CA MET A 128 22.62 7.99 21.38
C MET A 128 22.75 8.33 22.87
N THR A 129 23.63 7.68 23.61
CA THR A 129 24.12 8.28 24.86
C THR A 129 25.25 9.21 24.47
N SER A 130 24.93 10.49 24.24
CA SER A 130 25.99 11.50 24.22
C SER A 130 26.60 11.51 25.63
N SER A 131 27.92 11.44 25.71
CA SER A 131 28.68 11.60 26.96
C SER A 131 28.60 13.02 27.54
N ARG A 132 27.70 13.89 27.04
CA ARG A 132 27.35 15.17 27.68
C ARG A 132 26.24 15.07 28.74
N THR A 133 25.78 13.87 29.09
CA THR A 133 24.81 13.67 30.20
C THR A 133 25.42 12.85 31.34
N ALA A 134 26.52 13.35 31.92
CA ALA A 134 27.01 12.93 33.24
C ALA A 134 27.20 14.11 34.21
N ARG A 135 26.66 15.29 33.88
CA ARG A 135 26.56 16.43 34.81
C ARG A 135 25.38 17.34 34.44
N MET A 136 24.17 16.80 34.56
CA MET A 136 22.93 17.53 34.86
C MET A 136 21.81 16.50 35.02
N THR A 137 21.65 16.03 36.24
CA THR A 137 20.40 15.46 36.71
C THR A 137 19.33 16.55 36.75
N ALA A 138 18.08 16.11 36.63
CA ALA A 138 16.82 16.78 36.96
C ALA A 138 15.98 17.36 35.81
N ARG A 139 14.73 16.87 35.80
CA ARG A 139 13.53 17.34 35.07
C ARG A 139 13.47 17.08 33.57
N CYS A 140 12.85 15.97 33.20
CA CYS A 140 11.46 16.05 32.72
C CYS A 140 10.84 14.65 32.72
N SER A 141 10.11 14.37 33.78
CA SER A 141 8.96 13.47 33.75
C SER A 141 8.01 13.89 32.63
N VAL A 142 7.34 12.91 32.02
CA VAL A 142 5.97 12.96 31.44
C VAL A 142 5.88 12.50 29.97
N CYS A 143 4.99 11.50 29.79
CA CYS A 143 4.33 11.00 28.58
C CYS A 143 5.11 10.09 27.60
N CYS A 144 4.60 8.93 27.17
CA CYS A 144 3.33 8.26 27.47
C CYS A 144 3.44 6.78 27.09
N VAL A 145 2.90 5.92 27.96
CA VAL A 145 2.30 4.62 27.63
C VAL A 145 1.12 4.86 26.68
N SER A 146 1.02 4.07 25.61
CA SER A 146 -0.17 3.33 25.13
C SER A 146 0.10 2.76 23.74
#